data_AF-A0A3M7MIZ8-F1
#
_entry.id   AF-A0A3M7MIZ8-F1
#
_cell.length_a   1.000
_cell.length_b   1.000
_cell.length_c   1.000
_cell.angle_alpha   90.00
_cell.angle_beta   90.00
_cell.angle_gamma   90.00
#
_symmetry.space_group_name_H-M   'P 1'
#
loop_
_entity.id
_entity.type
_entity.pdbx_description
1 polymer ?
#
loop_
_entity_poly.entity_id
_entity_poly.type
_entity_poly.pdbx_seq_one_letter_code
_entity_poly.pdbx_strand_id
1 'polypeptide(L)'
;MSTTSTSVTPARVKTRFLIISDTHSALPSPNVANNNVSFRPPLPKADVLLHCGDLTMIGHLDEYEKTLNMLENINADLKLVIAGNHDITLDEEYYVRKGLSMHRNAYDRDLPSKARNMWKGERAKRAGVTYLEEGTHQFTLQNGANLRVCTSTMAQNSSHS
;
A
#
# COMPACT_ATOMS: atom_id res chain seq x y z
N MET A 1 43.58 -37.00 5.72
CA MET A 1 42.87 -35.83 6.25
C MET A 1 41.66 -35.58 5.34
N SER A 2 40.46 -35.89 5.81
CA SER A 2 39.24 -35.76 5.00
C SER A 2 38.57 -34.44 5.38
N THR A 3 38.57 -33.47 4.48
CA THR A 3 37.87 -32.19 4.64
C THR A 3 36.41 -32.38 4.25
N THR A 4 35.54 -32.49 5.25
CA THR A 4 34.10 -32.52 5.05
C THR A 4 33.62 -31.08 4.77
N SER A 5 33.29 -30.78 3.51
CA SER A 5 32.62 -29.52 3.17
C SER A 5 31.17 -29.59 3.66
N THR A 6 30.88 -28.87 4.73
CA THR A 6 29.51 -28.70 5.21
C THR A 6 28.80 -27.75 4.25
N SER A 7 27.92 -28.31 3.41
CA SER A 7 26.95 -27.54 2.61
C SER A 7 26.08 -26.71 3.55
N VAL A 8 26.36 -25.42 3.67
CA VAL A 8 25.53 -24.47 4.42
C VAL A 8 24.28 -24.23 3.58
N THR A 9 23.21 -24.94 3.88
CA THR A 9 21.89 -24.61 3.32
C THR A 9 21.54 -23.22 3.85
N PRO A 10 21.24 -22.21 3.00
CA PRO A 10 20.90 -20.90 3.50
C PRO A 10 19.67 -21.01 4.41
N ALA A 11 19.82 -20.55 5.65
CA ALA A 11 18.76 -20.57 6.65
C ALA A 11 17.54 -19.82 6.09
N ARG A 12 16.41 -20.51 5.92
CA ARG A 12 15.18 -19.89 5.46
C ARG A 12 14.53 -19.15 6.63
N VAL A 13 14.21 -17.88 6.43
CA VAL A 13 13.50 -17.07 7.42
C VAL A 13 12.00 -17.15 7.13
N LYS A 14 11.22 -17.64 8.10
CA LYS A 14 9.75 -17.66 7.99
C LYS A 14 9.22 -16.24 8.00
N THR A 15 8.53 -15.86 6.93
CA THR A 15 7.94 -14.52 6.76
C THR A 15 6.46 -14.66 6.39
N ARG A 16 5.60 -13.86 7.02
CA ARG A 16 4.16 -13.82 6.77
C ARG A 16 3.78 -12.51 6.10
N PHE A 17 3.08 -12.64 4.98
CA PHE A 17 2.51 -11.52 4.25
C PHE A 17 1.00 -11.45 4.47
N LEU A 18 0.48 -10.24 4.64
CA LEU A 18 -0.94 -9.92 4.53
C LEU A 18 -1.12 -9.02 3.30
N ILE A 19 -1.83 -9.51 2.30
CA ILE A 19 -2.04 -8.79 1.04
C ILE A 19 -3.51 -8.38 0.97
N ILE A 20 -3.74 -7.10 0.73
CA ILE A 20 -5.05 -6.49 0.51
C ILE A 20 -4.98 -5.60 -0.74
N SER A 21 -6.12 -5.29 -1.34
CA SER A 21 -6.23 -4.47 -2.54
C SER A 21 -7.67 -4.00 -2.69
N ASP A 22 -7.90 -2.97 -3.51
CA ASP A 22 -9.25 -2.55 -3.95
C ASP A 22 -10.19 -2.32 -2.76
N THR A 23 -9.65 -1.73 -1.69
CA THR A 23 -10.46 -1.46 -0.50
C THR A 23 -11.40 -0.31 -0.73
N HIS A 24 -11.02 0.64 -1.59
CA HIS A 24 -11.83 1.82 -1.90
C HIS A 24 -12.38 2.51 -0.63
N SER A 25 -11.50 2.83 0.31
CA SER A 25 -11.85 3.41 1.61
C SER A 25 -12.68 2.50 2.55
N ALA A 26 -12.94 1.24 2.17
CA ALA A 26 -13.63 0.29 3.04
C ALA A 26 -12.75 -0.14 4.22
N LEU A 27 -13.39 -0.33 5.37
CA LEU A 27 -12.73 -0.80 6.59
C LEU A 27 -13.07 -2.27 6.86
N PRO A 28 -12.20 -3.03 7.55
CA PRO A 28 -12.55 -4.35 8.04
C PRO A 28 -13.83 -4.27 8.88
N SER A 29 -14.85 -5.04 8.52
CA SER A 29 -16.15 -5.00 9.18
C SER A 29 -16.44 -6.33 9.87
N PRO A 30 -16.95 -6.33 11.12
CA PRO A 30 -17.30 -7.56 11.82
C PRO A 30 -18.57 -8.24 11.26
N ASN A 31 -19.22 -7.67 10.24
CA ASN A 31 -20.59 -7.99 9.84
C ASN A 31 -20.85 -9.51 9.73
N VAL A 32 -21.45 -10.05 10.80
CA VAL A 32 -21.64 -11.48 11.07
C VAL A 32 -22.82 -12.07 10.28
N ALA A 33 -23.62 -11.21 9.63
CA ALA A 33 -24.82 -11.60 8.90
C ALA A 33 -24.52 -12.15 7.49
N ASN A 34 -23.34 -11.86 6.93
CA ASN A 34 -22.95 -12.34 5.61
C ASN A 34 -21.58 -13.01 5.69
N ASN A 35 -21.56 -14.34 5.68
CA ASN A 35 -20.34 -15.14 5.73
C ASN A 35 -19.40 -14.96 4.51
N ASN A 36 -19.80 -14.21 3.49
CA ASN A 36 -19.03 -14.02 2.26
C ASN A 36 -18.12 -12.77 2.23
N VAL A 37 -17.75 -12.22 3.39
CA VAL A 37 -16.86 -11.05 3.51
C VAL A 37 -15.53 -11.51 4.09
N SER A 38 -14.46 -11.50 3.28
CA SER A 38 -13.12 -11.92 3.72
C SER A 38 -12.37 -10.85 4.53
N PHE A 39 -12.78 -9.59 4.42
CA PHE A 39 -12.14 -8.45 5.07
C PHE A 39 -12.77 -8.15 6.44
N ARG A 40 -12.47 -9.01 7.43
CA ARG A 40 -13.03 -8.91 8.79
C ARG A 40 -11.94 -8.81 9.86
N PRO A 41 -12.20 -8.08 10.96
CA PRO A 41 -11.31 -8.07 12.11
C PRO A 41 -11.46 -9.34 12.97
N PRO A 42 -10.41 -9.73 13.73
CA PRO A 42 -9.07 -9.18 13.65
C PRO A 42 -8.35 -9.71 12.40
N LEU A 43 -7.64 -8.83 11.70
CA LEU A 43 -6.72 -9.26 10.64
C LEU A 43 -5.52 -9.98 11.28
N PRO A 44 -4.96 -11.02 10.62
CA PRO A 44 -3.85 -11.76 11.19
C PRO A 44 -2.61 -10.87 11.32
N LYS A 45 -1.83 -11.07 12.39
CA LYS A 45 -0.47 -10.49 12.48
C LYS A 45 0.31 -10.86 11.23
N ALA A 46 1.11 -9.95 10.67
CA ALA A 46 2.01 -10.20 9.55
C ALA A 46 3.37 -9.53 9.78
N ASP A 47 4.41 -9.99 9.08
CA ASP A 47 5.70 -9.27 9.04
C ASP A 47 5.63 -8.13 8.01
N VAL A 48 4.88 -8.35 6.93
CA VAL A 48 4.67 -7.38 5.85
C VAL A 48 3.18 -7.33 5.48
N LEU A 49 2.62 -6.13 5.46
CA LEU A 49 1.36 -5.84 4.80
C LEU A 49 1.64 -5.22 3.43
N LEU A 50 0.93 -5.63 2.39
CA LEU A 50 0.96 -4.99 1.08
C LEU A 50 -0.47 -4.61 0.67
N HIS A 51 -0.70 -3.32 0.40
CA HIS A 51 -1.92 -2.83 -0.24
C HIS A 51 -1.65 -2.53 -1.71
N CYS A 52 -2.23 -3.31 -2.63
CA CYS A 52 -1.87 -3.34 -4.04
C CYS A 52 -2.59 -2.29 -4.91
N GLY A 53 -2.95 -1.13 -4.37
CA GLY A 53 -3.71 -0.10 -5.09
C GLY A 53 -5.19 -0.02 -4.74
N ASP A 54 -5.84 1.00 -5.27
CA ASP A 54 -7.23 1.37 -5.05
C ASP A 54 -7.54 1.52 -3.56
N LEU A 55 -6.72 2.37 -2.93
CA LEU A 55 -6.81 2.75 -1.54
C LEU A 55 -8.10 3.55 -1.28
N THR A 56 -8.59 4.25 -2.30
CA THR A 56 -9.72 5.21 -2.24
C THR A 56 -10.75 4.96 -3.34
N MET A 57 -11.91 5.59 -3.26
CA MET A 57 -12.86 5.60 -4.38
C MET A 57 -12.44 6.62 -5.44
N ILE A 58 -11.89 7.77 -5.05
CA ILE A 58 -11.56 8.83 -6.02
C ILE A 58 -10.42 9.76 -5.59
N GLY A 59 -9.56 9.35 -4.65
CA GLY A 59 -8.38 10.12 -4.27
C GLY A 59 -8.69 11.40 -3.48
N HIS A 60 -9.74 11.44 -2.67
CA HIS A 60 -9.90 12.53 -1.70
C HIS A 60 -9.00 12.32 -0.46
N LEU A 61 -8.60 13.41 0.19
CA LEU A 61 -7.74 13.33 1.37
C LEU A 61 -8.42 12.66 2.56
N ASP A 62 -9.74 12.83 2.73
CA ASP A 62 -10.48 12.17 3.82
C ASP A 62 -10.58 10.65 3.61
N GLU A 63 -10.51 10.19 2.36
CA GLU A 63 -10.44 8.78 2.00
C GLU A 63 -9.07 8.19 2.36
N TYR A 64 -7.98 8.87 1.98
CA TYR A 64 -6.64 8.45 2.41
C TYR A 64 -6.49 8.46 3.94
N GLU A 65 -7.11 9.42 4.62
CA GLU A 65 -7.17 9.45 6.09
C GLU A 65 -7.81 8.20 6.67
N LYS A 66 -8.94 7.76 6.12
CA LYS A 66 -9.60 6.50 6.53
C LYS A 66 -8.69 5.30 6.28
N THR A 67 -8.03 5.25 5.12
CA THR A 67 -7.13 4.14 4.77
C THR A 67 -5.88 4.13 5.65
N LEU A 68 -5.28 5.28 5.95
CA LEU A 68 -4.13 5.37 6.86
C LEU A 68 -4.50 4.97 8.29
N ASN A 69 -5.65 5.42 8.79
CA ASN A 69 -6.18 4.98 10.09
C ASN A 69 -6.40 3.46 10.14
N MET A 70 -6.93 2.88 9.06
CA MET A 70 -7.08 1.43 8.95
C MET A 70 -5.72 0.73 9.05
N LEU A 71 -4.74 1.16 8.24
CA LEU A 71 -3.41 0.58 8.19
C LEU A 71 -2.70 0.69 9.55
N GLU A 72 -2.80 1.83 10.23
CA GLU A 72 -2.26 2.06 11.58
C GLU A 72 -2.71 0.99 12.59
N ASN A 73 -3.95 0.50 12.46
CA ASN A 73 -4.53 -0.49 13.37
C ASN A 73 -4.21 -1.95 12.99
N ILE A 74 -3.53 -2.21 11.87
CA ILE A 74 -3.16 -3.57 11.47
C ILE A 74 -1.80 -3.94 12.06
N ASN A 75 -1.74 -5.11 12.70
CA ASN A 75 -0.53 -5.65 13.33
C ASN A 75 0.46 -6.18 12.27
N ALA A 76 1.19 -5.26 11.64
CA ALA A 76 2.30 -5.56 10.74
C ALA A 76 3.44 -4.55 10.92
N ASP A 77 4.68 -5.01 10.93
CA ASP A 77 5.85 -4.16 11.16
C ASP A 77 6.16 -3.26 9.95
N LEU A 78 6.12 -3.83 8.76
CA LEU A 78 6.26 -3.12 7.49
C LEU A 78 4.92 -3.11 6.75
N LYS A 79 4.44 -1.94 6.34
CA LYS A 79 3.20 -1.77 5.56
C LYS A 79 3.55 -1.05 4.28
N LEU A 80 3.39 -1.71 3.15
CA LEU A 80 3.71 -1.20 1.82
C LEU A 80 2.41 -0.86 1.11
N VAL A 81 2.34 0.32 0.51
CA VAL A 81 1.17 0.75 -0.25
C VAL A 81 1.61 1.29 -1.61
N ILE A 82 0.83 1.02 -2.64
CA ILE A 82 1.00 1.59 -3.98
C ILE A 82 -0.33 2.22 -4.39
N ALA A 83 -0.31 3.25 -5.24
CA ALA A 83 -1.51 3.84 -5.81
C ALA A 83 -2.12 2.91 -6.88
N GLY A 84 -3.46 2.81 -6.88
CA GLY A 84 -4.23 2.26 -8.00
C GLY A 84 -4.82 3.36 -8.89
N ASN A 85 -5.71 2.98 -9.81
CA ASN A 85 -6.33 3.91 -10.75
C ASN A 85 -7.40 4.80 -10.11
N HIS A 86 -7.96 4.42 -8.96
CA HIS A 86 -8.89 5.28 -8.21
C HIS A 86 -8.18 6.32 -7.33
N ASP A 87 -6.88 6.13 -7.08
CA ASP A 87 -6.06 7.02 -6.28
C ASP A 87 -5.55 8.23 -7.09
N ILE A 88 -6.47 8.89 -7.80
CA ILE A 88 -6.15 9.80 -8.91
C ILE A 88 -5.28 11.00 -8.53
N THR A 89 -5.26 11.41 -7.26
CA THR A 89 -4.40 12.50 -6.78
C THR A 89 -2.96 12.06 -6.53
N LEU A 90 -2.67 10.76 -6.48
CA LEU A 90 -1.29 10.26 -6.40
C LEU A 90 -0.58 10.23 -7.75
N ASP A 91 -1.34 10.35 -8.85
CA ASP A 91 -0.85 10.60 -10.21
C ASP A 91 -1.15 12.05 -10.61
N GLU A 92 -0.13 12.90 -10.57
CA GLU A 92 -0.29 14.33 -10.84
C GLU A 92 -0.65 14.62 -12.31
N GLU A 93 -0.07 13.88 -13.25
CA GLU A 93 -0.33 14.08 -14.67
C GLU A 93 -1.76 13.66 -15.03
N TYR A 94 -2.23 12.55 -14.45
CA TYR A 94 -3.62 12.15 -14.56
C TYR A 94 -4.56 13.16 -13.90
N TYR A 95 -4.23 13.64 -12.70
CA TYR A 95 -5.04 14.61 -11.97
C TYR A 95 -5.16 15.94 -12.69
N VAL A 96 -4.09 16.44 -13.33
CA VAL A 96 -4.14 17.65 -14.16
C VAL A 96 -5.15 17.49 -15.31
N ARG A 97 -5.21 16.31 -15.93
CA ARG A 97 -6.11 16.04 -17.07
C ARG A 97 -7.55 15.75 -16.67
N LYS A 98 -7.77 15.05 -15.55
CA LYS A 98 -9.09 14.49 -15.17
C LYS A 98 -9.66 15.01 -13.87
N GLY A 99 -8.85 15.60 -12.99
CA GLY A 99 -9.24 16.05 -11.66
C GLY A 99 -10.44 16.99 -11.66
N LEU A 100 -10.49 17.96 -12.59
CA LEU A 100 -11.62 18.89 -12.68
C LEU A 100 -12.96 18.18 -12.94
N SER A 101 -12.96 17.17 -13.81
CA SER A 101 -14.15 16.39 -14.14
C SER A 101 -14.55 15.44 -12.99
N MET A 102 -13.54 14.78 -12.40
CA MET A 102 -13.74 13.77 -11.36
C MET A 102 -14.16 14.38 -10.02
N HIS A 103 -13.50 15.46 -9.58
CA HIS A 103 -13.74 16.10 -8.28
C HIS A 103 -14.75 17.25 -8.34
N ARG A 104 -15.05 17.80 -9.52
CA ARG A 104 -16.02 18.90 -9.71
C ARG A 104 -15.76 20.06 -8.74
N ASN A 105 -16.71 20.33 -7.84
CA ASN A 105 -16.63 21.41 -6.84
C ASN A 105 -15.54 21.18 -5.78
N ALA A 106 -15.05 19.95 -5.62
CA ALA A 106 -13.96 19.60 -4.71
C ALA A 106 -12.58 19.62 -5.39
N TYR A 107 -12.50 20.06 -6.66
CA TYR A 107 -11.23 20.18 -7.38
C TYR A 107 -10.30 21.18 -6.70
N ASP A 108 -9.09 20.75 -6.43
CA ASP A 108 -8.03 21.61 -5.89
C ASP A 108 -6.69 21.16 -6.48
N ARG A 109 -6.00 22.10 -7.14
CA ARG A 109 -4.73 21.87 -7.84
C ARG A 109 -3.62 21.39 -6.92
N ASP A 110 -3.72 21.68 -5.62
CA ASP A 110 -2.70 21.30 -4.63
C ASP A 110 -2.93 19.90 -4.05
N LEU A 111 -4.05 19.23 -4.37
CA LEU A 111 -4.36 17.91 -3.84
C LEU A 111 -3.29 16.86 -4.10
N PRO A 112 -2.63 16.79 -5.28
CA PRO A 112 -1.55 15.83 -5.49
C PRO A 112 -0.38 15.99 -4.53
N SER A 113 0.03 17.24 -4.28
CA SER A 113 1.06 17.56 -3.31
C SER A 113 0.64 17.21 -1.88
N LYS A 114 -0.62 17.53 -1.51
CA LYS A 114 -1.18 17.19 -0.19
C LYS A 114 -1.26 15.66 0.02
N ALA A 115 -1.71 14.92 -0.99
CA ALA A 115 -1.81 13.46 -0.94
C ALA A 115 -0.43 12.82 -0.78
N ARG A 116 0.56 13.24 -1.58
CA ARG A 116 1.94 12.74 -1.46
C ARG A 116 2.56 13.08 -0.11
N ASN A 117 2.33 14.29 0.41
CA ASN A 117 2.82 14.68 1.72
C ASN A 117 2.21 13.85 2.85
N MET A 118 0.94 13.45 2.72
CA MET A 118 0.29 12.56 3.69
C MET A 118 0.98 11.18 3.72
N TRP A 119 1.16 10.57 2.55
CA TRP A 119 1.73 9.22 2.44
C TRP A 119 3.24 9.14 2.68
N LYS A 120 3.98 10.23 2.44
CA LYS A 120 5.43 10.34 2.74
C LYS A 120 5.74 11.03 4.07
N GLY A 121 4.71 11.49 4.78
CA GLY A 121 4.83 12.26 6.01
C GLY A 121 5.14 11.42 7.25
N GLU A 122 5.45 12.10 8.36
CA GLU A 122 5.86 11.48 9.62
C GLU A 122 4.81 10.54 10.22
N ARG A 123 3.51 10.81 10.00
CA ARG A 123 2.45 9.93 10.49
C ARG A 123 2.51 8.56 9.81
N ALA A 124 2.59 8.52 8.48
CA ALA A 124 2.71 7.27 7.74
C ALA A 124 3.97 6.49 8.16
N LYS A 125 5.12 7.16 8.29
CA LYS A 125 6.36 6.53 8.78
C LYS A 125 6.21 5.94 10.18
N ARG A 126 5.62 6.69 11.13
CA ARG A 126 5.38 6.22 12.50
C ARG A 126 4.40 5.05 12.55
N ALA A 127 3.47 4.99 11.60
CA ALA A 127 2.56 3.86 11.41
C ALA A 127 3.23 2.62 10.76
N GLY A 128 4.52 2.70 10.38
CA GLY A 128 5.21 1.66 9.62
C GLY A 128 4.78 1.58 8.15
N VAL A 129 4.13 2.63 7.63
CA VAL A 129 3.63 2.71 6.26
C VAL A 129 4.68 3.36 5.35
N THR A 130 4.97 2.69 4.24
CA THR A 130 5.81 3.19 3.14
C THR A 130 5.00 3.21 1.85
N TYR A 131 4.84 4.39 1.26
CA TYR A 131 4.30 4.52 -0.09
C TYR A 131 5.37 4.24 -1.14
N LEU A 132 5.07 3.34 -2.06
CA LEU A 132 5.96 2.89 -3.11
C LEU A 132 5.69 3.62 -4.41
N GLU A 133 6.74 4.24 -4.95
CA GLU A 133 6.75 4.78 -6.31
C GLU A 133 7.25 3.71 -7.29
N GLU A 134 7.12 3.97 -8.60
CA GLU A 134 7.69 3.13 -9.66
C GLU A 134 9.15 2.73 -9.35
N GLY A 135 9.49 1.45 -9.48
CA GLY A 135 10.87 0.98 -9.38
C GLY A 135 11.08 -0.23 -8.49
N THR A 136 12.31 -0.39 -7.99
CA THR A 136 12.70 -1.52 -7.13
C THR A 136 13.09 -1.02 -5.74
N HIS A 137 12.44 -1.58 -4.73
CA HIS A 137 12.61 -1.24 -3.32
C HIS A 137 13.18 -2.43 -2.56
N GLN A 138 14.01 -2.17 -1.56
CA GLN A 138 14.63 -3.20 -0.73
C GLN A 138 14.44 -2.88 0.75
N PHE A 139 14.06 -3.89 1.53
CA PHE A 139 13.78 -3.78 2.95
C PHE A 139 14.46 -4.92 3.71
N THR A 140 14.99 -4.62 4.88
CA THR A 140 15.36 -5.63 5.88
C THR A 140 14.24 -5.70 6.90
N LEU A 141 13.60 -6.86 7.01
CA LEU A 141 12.48 -7.10 7.92
C LEU A 141 12.98 -7.35 9.35
N GLN A 142 12.13 -7.14 10.35
CA GLN A 142 12.49 -7.38 11.75
C GLN A 142 12.88 -8.83 12.05
N ASN A 143 12.34 -9.79 11.28
CA ASN A 143 12.69 -11.21 11.39
C ASN A 143 14.06 -11.56 10.73
N GLY A 144 14.77 -10.56 10.18
CA GLY A 144 16.07 -10.72 9.52
C GLY A 144 16.00 -11.10 8.03
N ALA A 145 14.81 -11.27 7.45
CA ALA A 145 14.66 -11.50 6.02
C ALA A 145 14.95 -10.22 5.21
N ASN A 146 15.52 -10.39 4.01
CA ASN A 146 15.61 -9.31 3.03
C ASN A 146 14.50 -9.46 1.99
N LEU A 147 13.73 -8.39 1.81
CA LEU A 147 12.63 -8.30 0.87
C LEU A 147 13.01 -7.34 -0.26
N ARG A 148 12.86 -7.77 -1.51
CA ARG A 148 12.91 -6.91 -2.70
C ARG A 148 11.51 -6.84 -3.31
N VAL A 149 11.03 -5.64 -3.58
CA VAL A 149 9.71 -5.39 -4.18
C VAL A 149 9.90 -4.58 -5.45
N CYS A 150 9.31 -5.04 -6.56
CA CYS A 150 9.23 -4.27 -7.79
C CYS A 150 7.82 -3.70 -7.91
N THR A 151 7.71 -2.41 -8.18
CA THR A 151 6.44 -1.69 -8.27
C THR A 151 6.31 -1.01 -9.61
N SER A 152 5.16 -1.26 -10.24
CA SER A 152 4.71 -0.55 -11.43
C SER A 152 3.39 0.15 -11.13
N THR A 153 3.39 1.47 -11.26
CA THR A 153 2.21 2.32 -11.13
C THR A 153 1.52 2.44 -12.49
N MET A 154 0.21 2.70 -12.48
CA MET A 154 -0.59 2.86 -13.71
C MET A 154 -0.18 4.08 -14.56
N ALA A 155 0.75 4.91 -14.09
CA ALA A 155 1.05 6.23 -14.64
C ALA A 155 1.66 6.25 -16.06
N GLN A 156 1.96 5.11 -16.71
CA GLN A 156 2.66 5.13 -18.01
C GLN A 156 2.09 4.31 -19.18
N ASN A 157 0.97 3.59 -19.03
CA ASN A 157 0.44 2.76 -20.13
C ASN A 157 -0.61 3.42 -21.04
N SER A 158 -0.70 4.75 -21.07
CA SER A 158 -1.65 5.48 -21.97
C SER A 158 -0.98 6.38 -23.02
N SER A 159 0.25 6.08 -23.42
CA SER A 159 0.70 6.35 -24.79
C SER A 159 0.41 5.12 -25.64
N HIS A 160 -0.33 5.29 -26.75
CA HIS A 160 -0.87 4.30 -27.70
C HIS A 160 -2.36 3.96 -27.52
N SER A 161 -3.21 4.91 -27.92
CA SER A 161 -4.37 4.66 -28.79
C SER A 161 -4.69 5.94 -29.55
#